data_AF-A0A7R7ZJ21-F1
#
_entry.id   AF-A0A7R7ZJ21-F1
#
_cell.length_a   1.000
_cell.length_b   1.000
_cell.length_c   1.000
_cell.angle_alpha   90.00
_cell.angle_beta   90.00
_cell.angle_gamma   90.00
#
_symmetry.space_group_name_H-M   'P 1'
#
loop_
_entity.id
_entity.type
_entity.pdbx_description
1 polymer ?
#
loop_
_entity_poly.entity_id
_entity_poly.type
_entity_poly.pdbx_seq_one_letter_code
_entity_poly.pdbx_strand_id
1 'polypeptide(L)'
;MMIRALERSLQHLLEHVKLGEMYAKNADILESDTPAGEEVRALIKQFIDDSEPDTIDLEIELDLRYYEYFPLVYHDGSDEHEWDVKRYIPRPGCRAPHVFLKDGVTSTYDLFGSGPE
;
A
#
# COMPACT_ATOMS: atom_id res chain seq x y z
N MET A 1 10.56 -10.10 -2.06
CA MET A 1 9.19 -9.64 -2.38
C MET A 1 8.11 -10.43 -1.64
N MET A 2 8.18 -11.77 -1.55
CA MET A 2 7.14 -12.57 -0.86
C MET A 2 7.01 -12.24 0.65
N ILE A 3 8.10 -11.81 1.31
CA ILE A 3 8.07 -11.47 2.74
C ILE A 3 7.35 -10.15 3.00
N ARG A 4 7.66 -9.05 2.28
CA ARG A 4 7.06 -7.72 2.51
C ARG A 4 5.53 -7.70 2.29
N ALA A 5 5.04 -8.36 1.24
CA ALA A 5 3.61 -8.45 0.97
C ALA A 5 2.87 -9.29 2.04
N LEU A 6 3.49 -10.37 2.52
CA LEU A 6 2.94 -11.19 3.60
C LEU A 6 2.95 -10.43 4.93
N GLU A 7 4.03 -9.71 5.24
CA GLU A 7 4.14 -8.86 6.44
C GLU A 7 3.08 -7.76 6.44
N ARG A 8 2.89 -7.07 5.31
CA ARG A 8 1.87 -6.02 5.20
C ARG A 8 0.45 -6.60 5.28
N SER A 9 0.19 -7.72 4.62
CA SER A 9 -1.12 -8.40 4.73
C SER A 9 -1.42 -8.86 6.16
N LEU A 10 -0.41 -9.35 6.88
CA LEU A 10 -0.54 -9.71 8.29
C LEU A 10 -0.88 -8.47 9.14
N GLN A 11 -0.23 -7.34 8.89
CA GLN A 11 -0.54 -6.11 9.60
C GLN A 11 -2.01 -5.70 9.41
N HIS A 12 -2.50 -5.63 8.17
CA HIS A 12 -3.91 -5.30 7.89
C HIS A 12 -4.85 -6.27 8.61
N LEU A 13 -4.58 -7.58 8.52
CA LEU A 13 -5.39 -8.58 9.21
C LEU A 13 -5.47 -8.30 10.72
N LEU A 14 -4.35 -7.96 11.36
CA LEU A 14 -4.31 -7.68 12.79
C LEU A 14 -5.06 -6.40 13.16
N GLU A 15 -5.09 -5.39 12.28
CA GLU A 15 -5.91 -4.18 12.46
C GLU A 15 -7.41 -4.52 12.43
N HIS A 16 -7.85 -5.38 11.49
CA HIS A 16 -9.23 -5.89 11.45
C HIS A 16 -9.59 -6.72 12.68
N VAL A 17 -8.69 -7.59 13.14
CA VAL A 17 -8.89 -8.38 14.37
C VAL A 17 -9.08 -7.46 15.58
N LYS A 18 -8.19 -6.47 15.74
CA LYS A 18 -8.26 -5.52 16.84
C LYS A 18 -9.53 -4.66 16.79
N LEU A 19 -9.93 -4.21 15.61
CA LEU A 19 -11.19 -3.50 15.43
C LEU A 19 -12.39 -4.37 15.84
N GLY A 20 -12.39 -5.65 15.46
CA GLY A 20 -13.38 -6.63 15.89
C GLY A 20 -13.45 -6.80 17.41
N GLU A 21 -12.29 -6.87 18.08
CA GLU A 21 -12.21 -6.92 19.54
C GLU A 21 -12.76 -5.64 20.20
N MET A 22 -12.47 -4.47 19.63
CA MET A 22 -13.00 -3.19 20.11
C MET A 22 -14.53 -3.14 19.99
N TYR A 23 -15.10 -3.64 18.90
CA TYR A 23 -16.55 -3.76 18.77
C TYR A 23 -17.13 -4.76 19.76
N ALA A 24 -16.57 -5.97 19.86
CA ALA A 24 -17.07 -7.01 20.76
C ALA A 24 -17.05 -6.57 22.22
N LYS A 25 -16.01 -5.86 22.65
CA LYS A 25 -15.86 -5.35 24.03
C LYS A 25 -16.89 -4.26 24.38
N ASN A 26 -17.33 -3.49 23.40
CA ASN A 26 -18.19 -2.32 23.62
C ASN A 26 -19.59 -2.46 23.00
N ALA A 27 -19.98 -3.67 22.60
CA ALA A 27 -21.22 -3.94 21.86
C ALA A 27 -22.46 -3.34 22.53
N ASP A 28 -22.55 -3.44 23.86
CA ASP A 28 -23.71 -2.98 24.63
C ASP A 28 -23.90 -1.46 24.66
N ILE A 29 -22.83 -0.69 24.42
CA ILE A 29 -22.83 0.78 24.61
C ILE A 29 -22.54 1.56 23.32
N LEU A 30 -21.96 0.91 22.32
CA LEU A 30 -21.53 1.52 21.06
C LEU A 30 -22.66 2.27 20.34
N GLU A 31 -23.86 1.67 20.31
CA GLU A 31 -25.05 2.25 19.68
C GLU A 31 -25.86 3.14 20.63
N SER A 32 -25.44 3.26 21.89
CA SER A 32 -26.15 4.09 22.86
C SER A 32 -25.93 5.57 22.59
N ASP A 33 -26.99 6.36 22.71
CA ASP A 33 -26.93 7.83 22.67
C ASP A 33 -26.63 8.39 24.07
N THR A 34 -25.48 7.99 24.60
CA THR A 34 -24.99 8.41 25.93
C THR A 34 -23.57 8.97 25.81
N PRO A 35 -23.10 9.78 26.79
CA PRO A 35 -21.71 10.25 26.80
C PRO A 35 -20.69 9.10 26.69
N ALA A 36 -20.95 7.97 27.35
CA ALA A 36 -20.08 6.80 27.29
C ALA A 36 -20.11 6.12 25.90
N GLY A 37 -21.25 6.11 25.21
CA GLY A 37 -21.34 5.67 23.82
C GLY A 37 -20.53 6.55 22.88
N GLU A 38 -20.55 7.87 23.09
CA GLU A 38 -19.76 8.83 22.32
C GLU A 38 -18.25 8.64 22.54
N GLU A 39 -17.82 8.44 23.80
CA GLU A 39 -16.42 8.16 24.13
C GLU A 39 -15.90 6.89 23.42
N VAL A 40 -16.70 5.82 23.39
CA VAL A 40 -16.36 4.58 22.69
C VAL A 40 -16.25 4.82 21.19
N ARG A 41 -17.21 5.53 20.58
CA ARG A 41 -17.16 5.85 19.14
C ARG A 41 -15.94 6.70 18.79
N ALA A 42 -15.60 7.68 19.63
CA ALA A 42 -14.40 8.49 19.44
C ALA A 42 -13.11 7.65 19.49
N LEU A 43 -13.02 6.70 20.42
CA LEU A 43 -11.89 5.78 20.54
C LEU A 43 -11.77 4.84 19.33
N ILE A 44 -12.88 4.30 18.82
CA ILE A 44 -12.89 3.48 17.60
C ILE A 44 -12.54 4.32 16.38
N LYS A 45 -13.09 5.54 16.28
CA LYS A 45 -12.77 6.46 15.19
C LYS A 45 -11.28 6.77 15.16
N GLN A 46 -10.69 7.11 16.31
CA GLN A 46 -9.26 7.38 16.41
C GLN A 46 -8.43 6.19 15.92
N PHE A 47 -8.80 4.96 16.32
CA PHE A 47 -8.11 3.77 15.84
C PHE A 47 -8.20 3.60 14.32
N ILE A 48 -9.38 3.83 13.72
CA ILE A 48 -9.56 3.76 12.26
C ILE A 48 -8.74 4.85 11.54
N ASP A 49 -8.73 6.08 12.07
CA ASP A 49 -7.95 7.18 11.50
C ASP A 49 -6.44 6.86 11.56
N ASP A 50 -5.96 6.31 12.67
CA ASP A 50 -4.56 5.96 12.89
C ASP A 50 -4.11 4.75 12.06
N SER A 51 -5.00 3.79 11.79
CA SER A 51 -4.72 2.63 10.93
C SER A 51 -4.57 2.98 9.45
N GLU A 52 -5.15 4.12 9.01
CA GLU A 52 -5.18 4.58 7.62
C GLU A 52 -5.81 3.54 6.65
N PRO A 53 -6.04 3.90 5.37
CA PRO A 53 -6.66 2.96 4.44
C PRO A 53 -5.69 1.86 3.97
N ASP A 54 -6.12 0.60 4.09
CA ASP A 54 -5.46 -0.59 3.50
C ASP A 54 -5.28 -0.50 1.97
N THR A 55 -5.93 0.46 1.32
CA THR A 55 -5.93 0.67 -0.13
C THR A 55 -4.85 1.65 -0.62
N ILE A 56 -3.93 2.09 0.24
CA ILE A 56 -2.87 3.06 -0.13
C ILE A 56 -1.49 2.46 0.17
N ASP A 57 -1.30 1.20 -0.22
CA ASP A 57 -0.02 0.51 -0.15
C ASP A 57 0.66 0.50 -1.53
N LEU A 58 0.93 1.69 -2.06
CA LEU A 58 1.40 1.88 -3.44
C LEU A 58 2.67 1.09 -3.75
N GLU A 59 3.58 0.93 -2.79
CA GLU A 59 4.78 0.14 -3.02
C GLU A 59 4.45 -1.38 -3.05
N ILE A 60 3.45 -1.88 -2.31
CA ILE A 60 3.01 -3.29 -2.49
C ILE A 60 2.37 -3.50 -3.86
N GLU A 61 1.57 -2.54 -4.33
CA GLU A 61 0.81 -2.66 -5.57
C GLU A 61 1.66 -2.46 -6.83
N LEU A 62 2.64 -1.55 -6.77
CA LEU A 62 3.40 -1.09 -7.94
C LEU A 62 4.87 -1.53 -7.94
N ASP A 63 5.45 -1.85 -6.78
CA ASP A 63 6.87 -2.22 -6.65
C ASP A 63 7.12 -3.73 -6.82
N LEU A 64 6.54 -4.29 -7.88
CA LEU A 64 6.85 -5.64 -8.30
C LEU A 64 8.25 -5.65 -8.93
N ARG A 65 9.28 -5.93 -8.12
CA ARG A 65 10.68 -5.94 -8.55
C ARG A 65 11.11 -7.30 -9.08
N TYR A 66 11.76 -7.28 -10.23
CA TYR A 66 12.65 -8.37 -10.64
C TYR A 66 13.92 -8.29 -9.79
N TYR A 67 14.29 -9.39 -9.13
CA TYR A 67 15.38 -9.44 -8.13
C TYR A 67 16.76 -9.12 -8.73
N GLU A 68 17.71 -8.74 -7.87
CA GLU A 68 19.10 -8.39 -8.23
C GLU A 68 19.84 -9.43 -9.10
N TYR A 69 19.43 -10.69 -9.03
CA TYR A 69 20.03 -11.78 -9.80
C TYR A 69 19.18 -12.22 -10.99
N PHE A 70 18.15 -11.46 -11.35
CA PHE A 70 17.27 -11.82 -12.45
C PHE A 70 17.94 -11.50 -13.79
N PRO A 71 18.06 -12.46 -14.72
CA PRO A 71 18.89 -12.32 -15.93
C PRO A 71 18.38 -11.27 -16.93
N LEU A 72 17.19 -10.72 -16.72
CA LEU A 72 16.59 -9.68 -17.57
C LEU A 72 16.78 -8.26 -17.03
N VAL A 73 17.41 -8.09 -15.85
CA VAL A 73 17.66 -6.76 -15.27
C VAL A 73 19.15 -6.46 -15.34
N TYR A 74 19.49 -5.35 -16.01
CA TYR A 74 20.82 -4.78 -15.96
C TYR A 74 20.81 -3.62 -14.97
N HIS A 75 21.48 -3.80 -13.84
CA HIS A 75 21.54 -2.80 -12.77
C HIS A 75 22.53 -1.69 -13.11
N ASP A 76 22.21 -0.47 -12.70
CA ASP A 76 23.03 0.72 -12.90
C ASP A 76 24.08 0.94 -11.79
N GLY A 77 24.11 0.05 -10.78
CA GLY A 77 25.02 0.11 -9.64
C GLY A 77 24.58 1.08 -8.54
N SER A 78 23.35 1.60 -8.59
CA SER A 78 22.76 2.37 -7.49
C SER A 78 22.37 1.49 -6.30
N ASP A 79 22.45 2.04 -5.09
CA ASP A 79 22.05 1.35 -3.85
C ASP A 79 20.52 1.19 -3.75
N GLU A 80 20.06 0.21 -2.97
CA GLU A 80 18.63 0.09 -2.63
C GLU A 80 18.19 1.30 -1.77
N HIS A 81 17.09 1.95 -2.18
CA HIS A 81 16.48 3.00 -1.38
C HIS A 81 15.73 2.43 -0.18
N GLU A 82 15.48 3.28 0.83
CA GLU A 82 14.57 2.97 1.92
C GLU A 82 13.19 2.57 1.38
N TRP A 83 12.63 1.50 1.93
CA TRP A 83 11.31 1.01 1.55
C TRP A 83 10.24 1.76 2.34
N ASP A 84 9.24 2.31 1.65
CA ASP A 84 8.10 3.05 2.21
C ASP A 84 6.83 2.57 1.52
N VAL A 85 6.03 1.78 2.25
CA VAL A 85 4.80 1.16 1.77
C VAL A 85 3.86 2.12 1.02
N LYS A 86 3.86 3.41 1.38
CA LYS A 86 2.98 4.43 0.79
C LYS A 86 3.56 5.11 -0.44
N ARG A 87 4.85 4.91 -0.75
CA ARG A 87 5.57 5.63 -1.79
C ARG A 87 6.22 4.69 -2.76
N TYR A 88 5.62 4.59 -3.94
CA TYR A 88 6.27 3.96 -5.07
C TYR A 88 7.37 4.85 -5.66
N ILE A 89 8.61 4.34 -5.71
CA ILE A 89 9.77 5.04 -6.28
C ILE A 89 10.35 4.20 -7.43
N PRO A 90 10.18 4.62 -8.70
CA PRO A 90 10.57 3.86 -9.88
C PRO A 90 12.10 3.75 -10.05
N ARG A 91 12.60 2.57 -10.45
CA ARG A 91 14.04 2.25 -10.63
C ARG A 91 14.25 1.17 -11.72
N PRO A 92 15.48 0.95 -12.22
CA PRO A 92 15.78 -0.20 -13.07
C PRO A 92 15.29 -1.51 -12.46
N GLY A 93 14.67 -2.38 -13.25
CA GLY A 93 14.06 -3.63 -12.79
C GLY A 93 12.68 -3.50 -12.14
N CYS A 94 12.17 -2.28 -11.97
CA CYS A 94 10.79 -2.01 -11.56
C CYS A 94 9.91 -1.71 -12.79
N ARG A 95 8.60 -1.58 -12.57
CA ARG A 95 7.69 -1.01 -13.56
C ARG A 95 8.20 0.37 -14.02
N ALA A 96 8.10 0.68 -15.31
CA ALA A 96 8.45 2.02 -15.78
C ALA A 96 7.52 3.09 -15.15
N PRO A 97 7.98 4.32 -14.89
CA PRO A 97 7.10 5.37 -14.38
C PRO A 97 6.08 5.82 -15.43
N HIS A 98 4.87 6.14 -14.97
CA HIS A 98 3.87 6.82 -15.77
C HIS A 98 4.14 8.33 -15.76
N VAL A 99 4.23 8.93 -16.95
CA VAL A 99 4.13 10.38 -17.14
C VAL A 99 3.38 10.68 -18.42
N PHE A 100 2.69 11.83 -18.46
CA PHE A 100 2.19 12.39 -19.72
C PHE A 100 3.34 13.07 -20.47
N LEU A 101 3.44 12.77 -21.76
CA LEU A 101 4.45 13.34 -22.64
C LEU A 101 4.07 14.77 -23.06
N LYS A 102 4.90 15.38 -23.91
CA LYS A 102 4.78 16.80 -24.30
C LYS A 102 3.42 17.17 -24.89
N ASP A 103 2.72 16.23 -25.51
CA ASP A 103 1.37 16.43 -26.07
C ASP A 103 0.27 16.50 -25.01
N GLY A 104 0.58 16.17 -23.75
CA GLY A 104 -0.35 16.19 -22.62
C GLY A 104 -1.40 15.07 -22.64
N VAL A 105 -1.32 14.12 -23.58
CA VAL A 105 -2.30 13.04 -23.74
C VAL A 105 -1.67 11.67 -23.79
N THR A 106 -0.47 11.54 -24.34
CA THR A 106 0.23 10.26 -24.47
C THR A 106 0.94 9.92 -23.17
N SER A 107 0.63 8.75 -22.64
CA SER A 107 1.31 8.12 -21.52
C SER A 107 2.59 7.44 -22.00
N THR A 108 3.63 7.39 -21.15
CA THR A 108 4.78 6.49 -21.40
C THR A 108 4.36 5.04 -21.64
N TYR A 109 3.28 4.58 -21.00
CA TYR A 109 2.77 3.23 -21.17
C TYR A 109 2.15 2.95 -22.54
N ASP A 110 1.70 3.99 -23.26
CA ASP A 110 1.17 3.83 -24.62
C ASP A 110 2.28 3.43 -25.62
N LEU A 111 3.55 3.65 -25.24
CA LEU A 111 4.73 3.36 -26.06
C LEU A 111 5.42 2.03 -25.68
N PHE A 112 5.02 1.40 -24.58
CA PHE A 112 5.62 0.14 -24.11
C PHE A 112 4.74 -1.08 -24.47
N GLY A 113 5.35 -2.26 -24.49
CA GLY A 113 4.64 -3.54 -24.68
C GLY A 113 4.39 -3.94 -26.14
N SER A 114 4.58 -3.05 -27.10
CA SER A 114 4.41 -3.30 -28.54
C SER A 114 5.68 -3.81 -29.24
N GLY A 115 6.53 -4.58 -28.54
CA GLY A 115 7.83 -5.02 -29.05
C GLY A 115 7.78 -5.58 -30.49
N PRO A 116 8.91 -5.65 -31.21
CA PRO A 116 8.93 -6.19 -32.57
C PRO A 116 8.31 -7.59 -32.60
N GLU A 117 7.44 -7.85 -33.59
CA GLU A 117 6.92 -9.19 -33.89
C GLU A 117 8.04 -10.19 -34.20
#